data_AF-A0A496RN11-F1
#
_entry.id   AF-A0A496RN11-F1
#
_cell.length_a   1.000
_cell.length_b   1.000
_cell.length_c   1.000
_cell.angle_alpha   90.00
_cell.angle_beta   90.00
_cell.angle_gamma   90.00
#
_symmetry.space_group_name_H-M   'P 1'
#
loop_
_entity.id
_entity.type
_entity.pdbx_description
1 polymer ?
#
loop_
_entity_poly.entity_id
_entity_poly.type
_entity_poly.pdbx_seq_one_letter_code
_entity_poly.pdbx_strand_id
1 'polypeptide(L)'
;MYEARCPKCNKKLAEIARPPLKELTYTKKCRCGNTIKGEIFINKKEGKIFAYLHCKNCKYTKTKLIGHLIFIKCRRCKKISFF
;
A
#
# COMPACT_ATOMS: atom_id res chain seq x y z
N MET A 1 -12.62 1.87 8.14
CA MET A 1 -12.50 0.45 7.75
C MET A 1 -12.90 0.35 6.29
N TYR A 2 -12.20 -0.45 5.48
CA TYR A 2 -12.43 -0.56 4.04
C TYR A 2 -12.96 -1.94 3.68
N GLU A 3 -13.87 -1.98 2.71
CA GLU A 3 -14.43 -3.23 2.20
C GLU A 3 -13.62 -3.75 0.99
N ALA A 4 -13.16 -4.98 1.08
CA ALA A 4 -12.59 -5.71 -0.05
C ALA A 4 -13.70 -6.42 -0.83
N ARG A 5 -13.84 -6.17 -2.14
CA ARG A 5 -14.87 -6.79 -3.01
C ARG A 5 -14.24 -7.50 -4.22
N CYS A 6 -14.83 -8.61 -4.72
CA CYS A 6 -14.34 -9.24 -5.96
C CYS A 6 -14.59 -8.30 -7.15
N PRO A 7 -13.58 -7.96 -7.97
CA PRO A 7 -13.75 -7.06 -9.12
C PRO A 7 -14.56 -7.66 -10.27
N LYS A 8 -14.97 -8.93 -10.19
CA LYS A 8 -15.81 -9.61 -11.21
C LYS A 8 -17.27 -9.74 -10.79
N CYS A 9 -17.56 -10.05 -9.52
CA CYS A 9 -18.93 -10.28 -9.04
C CYS A 9 -19.36 -9.36 -7.90
N ASN A 10 -18.53 -8.37 -7.53
CA ASN A 10 -18.75 -7.35 -6.51
C ASN A 10 -19.11 -7.85 -5.09
N LYS A 11 -19.07 -9.16 -4.83
CA LYS A 11 -19.31 -9.73 -3.51
C LYS A 11 -18.21 -9.30 -2.54
N LYS A 12 -18.62 -8.88 -1.33
CA LYS A 12 -17.72 -8.60 -0.20
C LYS A 12 -16.91 -9.85 0.14
N LEU A 13 -15.60 -9.67 0.22
CA LEU A 13 -14.62 -10.72 0.51
C LEU A 13 -14.10 -10.60 1.95
N ALA A 14 -13.85 -9.38 2.42
CA ALA A 14 -13.36 -9.09 3.77
C ALA A 14 -13.58 -7.62 4.15
N GLU A 15 -13.49 -7.34 5.45
CA GLU A 15 -13.33 -5.98 5.99
C GLU A 15 -11.90 -5.82 6.49
N ILE A 16 -11.27 -4.72 6.10
CA ILE A 16 -9.85 -4.48 6.36
C ILE A 16 -9.71 -3.14 7.07
N ALA A 17 -8.89 -3.09 8.11
CA ALA A 17 -8.64 -1.86 8.86
C ALA A 17 -7.93 -0.79 8.00
N ARG A 18 -7.12 -1.20 7.02
CA ARG A 18 -6.29 -0.32 6.18
C ARG A 18 -6.92 -0.04 4.80
N PRO A 19 -6.56 1.08 4.16
CA PRO A 19 -6.99 1.41 2.81
C PRO A 19 -6.46 0.41 1.76
N PRO A 20 -7.13 0.34 0.59
CA PRO A 20 -6.62 -0.36 -0.58
C PRO A 20 -5.27 0.20 -1.04
N LEU A 21 -4.45 -0.64 -1.69
CA LEU A 21 -3.12 -0.25 -2.22
C LEU A 21 -3.13 1.05 -3.04
N LYS A 22 -4.20 1.29 -3.81
CA LYS A 22 -4.32 2.47 -4.70
C LYS A 22 -4.44 3.79 -3.93
N GLU A 23 -4.97 3.73 -2.71
CA GLU A 23 -5.20 4.88 -1.83
C GLU A 23 -4.12 5.00 -0.75
N LEU A 24 -3.19 4.04 -0.72
CA LEU A 24 -2.11 4.02 0.23
C LEU A 24 -1.21 5.24 -0.02
N THR A 25 -0.93 5.99 1.02
CA THR A 25 -0.04 7.15 0.98
C THR A 25 0.85 7.12 2.21
N TYR A 26 2.08 7.62 2.07
CA TYR A 26 3.01 7.72 3.19
C TYR A 26 3.70 9.07 3.14
N THR A 27 3.51 9.87 4.19
CA THR A 27 4.15 11.18 4.33
C THR A 27 4.93 11.26 5.62
N LYS A 28 6.08 11.91 5.60
CA LYS A 28 6.92 12.09 6.78
C LYS A 28 7.52 13.50 6.81
N LYS A 29 7.53 14.13 7.99
CA LYS A 29 8.32 15.35 8.21
C LYS A 29 9.82 15.03 8.18
N CYS A 30 10.53 15.77 7.35
CA CYS A 30 11.99 15.72 7.27
C CYS A 30 12.61 16.62 8.34
N ARG A 31 13.88 16.36 8.68
CA ARG A 31 14.66 17.22 9.59
C ARG A 31 14.84 18.64 9.07
N CYS A 32 14.77 18.83 7.75
CA CYS A 32 14.82 20.17 7.12
C CYS A 32 13.49 20.93 7.17
N GLY A 33 12.48 20.43 7.89
CA GLY A 33 11.16 21.08 8.03
C GLY A 33 10.14 20.71 6.94
N ASN A 34 10.58 20.22 5.78
CA ASN A 34 9.69 19.86 4.68
C ASN A 34 8.95 18.54 4.91
N THR A 35 7.70 18.45 4.43
CA THR A 35 6.95 17.20 4.37
C THR A 35 7.30 16.45 3.10
N ILE A 36 7.87 15.25 3.24
CA ILE A 36 8.20 14.37 2.12
C ILE A 36 7.03 13.43 1.90
N LYS A 37 6.53 13.39 0.66
CA LYS A 37 5.63 12.34 0.21
C LYS A 37 6.48 11.17 -0.30
N GLY A 38 6.27 10.00 0.28
CA GLY A 38 6.95 8.78 -0.11
C GLY A 38 6.30 8.15 -1.33
N GLU A 39 7.14 7.69 -2.25
CA GLU A 39 6.75 6.87 -3.39
C GLU A 39 6.58 5.43 -2.91
N ILE A 40 5.46 4.80 -3.27
CA ILE A 40 5.12 3.46 -2.79
C ILE A 40 5.56 2.43 -3.81
N PHE A 41 6.35 1.46 -3.35
CA PHE A 41 6.85 0.35 -4.14
C PHE A 41 6.35 -0.96 -3.56
N ILE A 42 5.92 -1.86 -4.45
CA ILE A 42 5.34 -3.14 -4.06
C ILE A 42 6.28 -4.25 -4.53
N ASN A 43 6.85 -4.99 -3.57
CA ASN A 43 7.55 -6.23 -3.90
C ASN A 43 6.57 -7.40 -3.87
N LYS A 44 6.08 -7.79 -5.05
CA LYS A 44 5.15 -8.92 -5.20
C LYS A 44 5.77 -10.27 -4.86
N LYS A 45 7.09 -10.44 -5.05
CA LYS A 45 7.77 -11.71 -4.74
C LYS A 45 7.81 -11.96 -3.22
N GLU A 46 8.09 -10.91 -2.46
CA GLU A 46 8.16 -10.99 -0.99
C GLU A 46 6.84 -10.68 -0.27
N GLY A 47 5.82 -10.21 -0.99
CA GLY A 47 4.56 -9.78 -0.39
C GLY A 47 4.71 -8.55 0.52
N LYS A 48 5.64 -7.64 0.22
CA LYS A 48 5.97 -6.47 1.05
C LYS A 48 5.68 -5.15 0.33
N ILE A 49 5.31 -4.13 1.11
CA ILE A 49 5.03 -2.77 0.63
C ILE A 49 6.05 -1.83 1.27
N PHE A 50 6.79 -1.12 0.44
CA PHE A 50 7.81 -0.16 0.85
C PHE A 50 7.42 1.26 0.47
N ALA A 51 7.82 2.22 1.30
CA ALA A 51 7.83 3.63 0.94
C ALA A 51 9.27 4.10 0.75
N TYR A 52 9.54 4.70 -0.40
CA TYR A 52 10.78 5.42 -0.68
C TYR A 52 10.56 6.90 -0.41
N LEU A 53 11.32 7.44 0.53
CA LEU A 53 11.32 8.86 0.85
C LEU A 53 12.54 9.50 0.20
N HIS A 54 12.33 10.55 -0.58
CA HIS A 54 13.40 11.39 -1.11
C HIS A 54 13.11 12.86 -0.83
N CYS A 55 14.00 13.50 -0.08
CA CYS A 55 13.94 14.93 0.20
C CYS A 55 14.81 15.71 -0.78
N LYS A 56 14.21 16.51 -1.66
CA LYS A 56 14.97 17.30 -2.63
C LYS A 56 15.91 18.33 -1.98
N ASN A 57 15.53 18.88 -0.83
CA ASN A 57 16.30 19.95 -0.17
C ASN A 57 17.58 19.45 0.54
N CYS A 58 17.46 18.46 1.42
CA CYS A 58 18.60 17.91 2.17
C CYS A 58 19.16 16.60 1.60
N LYS A 59 18.71 16.19 0.41
CA LYS A 59 19.09 14.94 -0.28
C LYS A 59 18.89 13.66 0.57
N TYR A 60 18.05 13.74 1.60
CA TYR A 60 17.76 12.60 2.47
C TYR A 60 16.98 11.52 1.70
N THR A 61 17.53 10.32 1.66
CA THR A 61 16.88 9.14 1.11
C THR A 61 16.64 8.10 2.20
N LYS A 62 15.46 7.50 2.20
CA LYS A 62 15.19 6.34 3.05
C LYS A 62 14.09 5.46 2.48
N THR A 63 14.37 4.17 2.43
CA THR A 63 13.34 3.14 2.20
C THR A 63 12.81 2.65 3.55
N LYS A 64 11.50 2.51 3.68
CA LYS A 64 10.85 1.97 4.88
C LYS A 64 9.81 0.93 4.50
N LEU A 65 9.80 -0.22 5.18
CA LEU A 65 8.67 -1.15 5.12
C LEU A 65 7.45 -0.49 5.77
N ILE A 66 6.35 -0.38 5.03
CA ILE A 66 5.11 0.24 5.50
C ILE A 66 3.94 -0.75 5.61
N GLY A 67 4.11 -1.98 5.13
CA GLY A 67 3.12 -3.03 5.30
C GLY A 67 3.39 -4.28 4.48
N HIS A 68 2.42 -5.19 4.54
CA HIS A 68 2.42 -6.46 3.81
C HIS A 68 1.23 -6.50 2.84
N LEU A 69 1.47 -7.10 1.67
CA LEU A 69 0.44 -7.40 0.69
C LEU A 69 -0.50 -8.47 1.25
N ILE A 70 -1.79 -8.22 1.12
CA ILE A 70 -2.80 -9.22 1.42
C ILE A 70 -3.43 -9.63 0.09
N PHE A 71 -3.48 -10.93 -0.15
CA PHE A 71 -4.15 -11.50 -1.32
C PHE A 71 -5.41 -12.23 -0.88
N ILE A 72 -6.54 -11.85 -1.46
CA ILE A 72 -7.82 -12.49 -1.18
C ILE A 72 -8.34 -13.08 -2.49
N LYS A 73 -8.54 -14.40 -2.48
CA LYS A 73 -9.11 -15.13 -3.61
C LYS A 73 -10.61 -15.31 -3.40
N CYS A 74 -11.41 -14.84 -4.34
CA CYS A 74 -12.83 -15.13 -4.30
C CYS A 74 -13.09 -16.61 -4.62
N ARG A 75 -13.87 -17.29 -3.79
CA ARG A 75 -14.23 -18.71 -3.99
C ARG A 75 -15.08 -18.95 -5.25
N ARG A 76 -15.90 -17.96 -5.66
CA ARG A 76 -16.79 -18.08 -6.83
C ARG A 76 -16.10 -17.68 -8.14
N CYS A 77 -15.52 -16.48 -8.18
CA CYS A 77 -14.90 -15.94 -9.39
C CYS A 77 -13.45 -16.45 -9.60
N LYS A 78 -12.86 -17.14 -8.62
CA LYS A 78 -11.44 -17.58 -8.53
C LYS A 78 -10.40 -16.47 -8.71
N LYS A 79 -10.83 -15.21 -8.88
CA LYS A 79 -9.99 -14.03 -9.09
C LYS A 79 -9.32 -13.62 -7.78
N ILE A 80 -8.04 -13.27 -7.89
CA ILE A 80 -7.21 -12.78 -6.78
C ILE A 80 -7.29 -11.26 -6.79
N SER A 81 -7.56 -10.69 -5.63
CA SER A 81 -7.57 -9.25 -5.40
C SER A 81 -6.46 -8.92 -4.41
N PHE A 82 -5.67 -7.90 -4.74
CA PHE A 82 -4.57 -7.43 -3.92
C PHE A 82 -5.05 -6.20 -3.16
N PHE A 83 -4.87 -6.24 -1.84
CA PHE A 83 -5.19 -5.15 -0.95
C PHE A 83 -3.96 -4.71 -0.22
#